data_AF-A0A7V1ZFX8-F1
#
_entry.id   AF-A0A7V1ZFX8-F1
#
_cell.length_a   1.000
_cell.length_b   1.000
_cell.length_c   1.000
_cell.angle_alpha   90.00
_cell.angle_beta   90.00
_cell.angle_gamma   90.00
#
_symmetry.space_group_name_H-M   'P 1'
#
loop_
_entity.id
_entity.type
_entity.pdbx_description
1 polymer ?
#
loop_
_entity_poly.entity_id
_entity_poly.type
_entity_poly.pdbx_seq_one_letter_code
_entity_poly.pdbx_strand_id
1 'polypeptide(L)'
;MFIYCDKETALFYAGYGIFNPPYEFEIMEKILNSSVIVEYMFIISKPYRDNWRAYSKIFLEKIRIPILNKDEIEKLRMLSKKEEIDEFVLWLYEGKRTGKVFVSKLF
;
A
#
# COMPACT_ATOMS: atom_id res chain seq x y z
N MET A 1 -6.27 -1.96 7.21
CA MET A 1 -4.97 -2.07 7.92
C MET A 1 -4.35 -3.39 7.52
N PHE A 2 -3.16 -3.35 6.95
CA PHE A 2 -2.34 -4.51 6.64
C PHE A 2 -1.41 -4.74 7.82
N ILE A 3 -1.18 -6.00 8.18
CA ILE A 3 -0.41 -6.37 9.36
C ILE A 3 0.63 -7.39 8.93
N TYR A 4 1.90 -7.10 9.20
CA TYR A 4 2.96 -8.10 9.19
C TYR A 4 2.94 -8.87 10.51
N CYS A 5 2.99 -10.19 10.43
CA CYS A 5 3.06 -11.07 11.59
C CYS A 5 4.10 -12.16 11.35
N ASP A 6 5.09 -12.23 12.23
CA ASP A 6 6.19 -13.18 12.22
C ASP A 6 5.90 -14.45 13.04
N LYS A 7 4.72 -14.54 13.67
CA LYS A 7 4.30 -15.70 14.48
C LYS A 7 3.70 -16.78 13.59
N GLU A 8 4.44 -17.87 13.42
CA GLU A 8 4.00 -19.03 12.63
C GLU A 8 2.68 -19.65 13.15
N THR A 9 2.39 -19.50 14.44
CA THR A 9 1.17 -20.05 15.07
C THR A 9 -0.01 -19.09 15.05
N ALA A 10 0.10 -17.94 14.40
CA ALA A 10 -0.98 -16.96 14.34
C ALA A 10 -2.17 -17.50 13.53
N LEU A 11 -3.38 -17.35 14.08
CA LEU A 11 -4.62 -17.70 13.39
C LEU A 11 -5.19 -16.46 12.68
N PHE A 12 -5.32 -16.54 11.36
CA PHE A 12 -6.03 -15.54 10.56
C PHE A 12 -7.40 -16.07 10.15
N TYR A 13 -8.46 -15.57 10.79
CA TYR A 13 -9.82 -16.07 10.59
C TYR A 13 -10.55 -15.41 9.40
N ALA A 14 -10.28 -14.13 9.13
CA ALA A 14 -10.87 -13.39 8.02
C ALA A 14 -9.86 -12.38 7.47
N GLY A 15 -9.47 -12.55 6.20
CA GLY A 15 -8.51 -11.65 5.56
C GLY A 15 -7.95 -12.20 4.25
N TYR A 16 -7.01 -11.46 3.68
CA TYR A 16 -6.27 -11.86 2.49
C TYR A 16 -4.78 -11.88 2.82
N GLY A 17 -4.07 -12.89 2.33
CA GLY A 17 -2.61 -12.97 2.39
C GLY A 17 -1.96 -12.34 1.16
N ILE A 18 -0.84 -11.67 1.37
CA ILE A 18 0.05 -11.22 0.28
C ILE A 18 1.22 -12.18 0.22
N PHE A 19 1.42 -12.80 -0.92
CA PHE A 19 2.48 -13.78 -1.17
C PHE A 19 3.44 -13.24 -2.22
N ASN A 20 4.73 -13.50 -2.06
CA ASN A 20 5.80 -13.06 -2.96
C ASN A 20 5.73 -11.56 -3.31
N PRO A 21 5.70 -10.66 -2.31
CA PRO A 21 5.71 -9.23 -2.58
C PRO A 21 7.00 -8.79 -3.29
N PRO A 22 6.97 -7.67 -4.03
CA PRO A 22 8.15 -7.14 -4.71
C PRO A 22 9.24 -6.63 -3.76
N TYR A 23 8.90 -6.36 -2.50
CA TYR A 23 9.81 -5.91 -1.44
C TYR A 23 9.58 -6.69 -0.16
N GLU A 24 10.49 -6.56 0.80
CA GLU A 24 10.35 -7.13 2.13
C GLU A 24 9.07 -6.64 2.83
N PHE A 25 8.51 -7.50 3.69
CA PHE A 25 7.21 -7.23 4.33
C PHE A 25 7.17 -5.92 5.13
N GLU A 26 8.27 -5.50 5.74
CA GLU A 26 8.37 -4.21 6.44
C GLU A 26 8.14 -3.02 5.49
N ILE A 27 8.75 -3.06 4.31
CA ILE A 27 8.59 -2.01 3.28
C ILE A 27 7.16 -2.03 2.74
N MET A 28 6.64 -3.23 2.49
CA MET A 28 5.26 -3.41 2.04
C MET A 28 4.26 -2.89 3.06
N GLU A 29 4.47 -3.13 4.35
CA GLU A 29 3.59 -2.65 5.42
C GLU A 29 3.53 -1.12 5.47
N LYS A 30 4.67 -0.44 5.32
CA LYS A 30 4.74 1.03 5.26
C LYS A 30 3.97 1.59 4.06
N ILE A 31 4.14 1.00 2.87
CA ILE A 31 3.43 1.43 1.65
C ILE A 31 1.93 1.18 1.79
N LEU A 32 1.53 -0.03 2.17
CA LEU A 32 0.12 -0.47 2.18
C LEU A 32 -0.72 0.18 3.29
N ASN A 33 -0.08 0.63 4.38
CA ASN A 33 -0.74 1.39 5.45
C ASN A 33 -0.55 2.91 5.34
N SER A 34 0.02 3.40 4.23
CA SER A 34 0.12 4.83 3.97
C SER A 34 -1.26 5.48 3.80
N SER A 35 -1.36 6.77 4.10
CA SER A 35 -2.56 7.57 3.82
C SER A 35 -2.98 7.49 2.35
N VAL A 36 -2.02 7.43 1.43
CA VAL A 36 -2.24 7.31 -0.03
C VAL A 36 -3.04 6.06 -0.36
N ILE A 37 -2.68 4.90 0.21
CA ILE A 37 -3.41 3.65 -0.04
C ILE A 37 -4.78 3.67 0.64
N VAL A 38 -4.87 4.22 1.85
CA VAL A 38 -6.15 4.37 2.57
C VAL A 38 -7.12 5.24 1.77
N GLU A 39 -6.66 6.36 1.23
CA GLU A 39 -7.44 7.26 0.38
C GLU A 39 -7.75 6.66 -0.99
N TYR A 40 -6.81 5.93 -1.60
CA TYR A 40 -7.09 5.20 -2.83
C TYR A 40 -8.22 4.18 -2.62
N MET A 41 -8.14 3.37 -1.55
CA MET A 41 -9.20 2.45 -1.16
C MET A 41 -10.49 3.20 -0.80
N PHE A 42 -10.38 4.42 -0.27
CA PHE A 42 -11.52 5.31 -0.02
C PHE A 42 -12.29 5.57 -1.32
N ILE A 43 -11.59 5.90 -2.38
CA ILE A 43 -12.17 6.28 -3.67
C ILE A 43 -12.75 5.06 -4.41
N ILE A 44 -12.01 3.94 -4.45
CA ILE A 44 -12.38 2.83 -5.35
C ILE A 44 -13.35 1.82 -4.75
N SER A 45 -13.41 1.72 -3.42
CA SER A 45 -14.29 0.74 -2.78
C SER A 45 -15.72 1.25 -2.69
N LYS A 46 -16.69 0.35 -2.92
CA LYS A 46 -18.10 0.68 -2.70
C LYS A 46 -18.34 0.94 -1.21
N PRO A 47 -19.02 2.05 -0.85
CA PRO A 47 -19.44 2.25 0.54
C PRO A 47 -20.46 1.17 0.92
N TYR A 48 -20.25 0.52 2.05
CA TYR A 48 -21.27 -0.31 2.69
C TYR A 48 -22.15 0.56 3.60
N ARG A 49 -23.25 -0.01 4.16
CA ARG A 49 -24.00 0.66 5.23
C ARG A 49 -23.03 1.05 6.37
N ASP A 50 -23.27 2.21 6.98
CA ASP A 50 -22.51 2.77 8.10
C ASP A 50 -21.04 3.17 7.80
N ASN A 51 -20.74 3.63 6.58
CA ASN A 51 -19.41 4.13 6.16
C ASN A 51 -18.26 3.10 6.22
N TRP A 52 -18.56 1.81 6.39
CA TRP A 52 -17.55 0.75 6.30
C TRP A 52 -17.13 0.53 4.85
N ARG A 53 -15.83 0.32 4.64
CA ARG A 53 -15.27 0.04 3.31
C ARG A 53 -14.84 -1.38 3.16
N ALA A 54 -15.27 -1.98 2.05
CA ALA A 54 -14.86 -3.33 1.70
C ALA A 54 -13.43 -3.32 1.14
N TYR A 55 -12.49 -3.90 1.87
CA TYR A 55 -11.20 -4.36 1.35
C TYR A 55 -11.39 -5.70 0.63
N SER A 56 -12.32 -5.77 -0.34
CA SER A 56 -12.54 -7.01 -1.09
C SER A 56 -11.40 -7.26 -2.08
N LYS A 57 -11.19 -8.54 -2.43
CA LYS A 57 -10.15 -8.98 -3.38
C LYS A 57 -10.09 -8.12 -4.65
N ILE A 58 -11.25 -7.82 -5.24
CA ILE A 58 -11.37 -7.06 -6.51
C ILE A 58 -10.77 -5.65 -6.40
N PHE A 59 -10.80 -5.01 -5.22
CA PHE A 59 -10.20 -3.69 -5.01
C PHE A 59 -8.71 -3.81 -4.65
N LEU A 60 -8.35 -4.79 -3.83
CA LEU A 60 -6.96 -5.05 -3.47
C LEU A 60 -6.07 -5.34 -4.70
N GLU A 61 -6.58 -6.10 -5.67
CA GLU A 61 -5.86 -6.41 -6.92
C GLU A 61 -5.61 -5.18 -7.83
N LYS A 62 -6.29 -4.07 -7.56
CA LYS A 62 -6.09 -2.81 -8.29
C LYS A 62 -4.99 -1.95 -7.69
N ILE A 63 -4.54 -2.23 -6.47
CA ILE A 63 -3.41 -1.53 -5.85
C ILE A 63 -2.18 -1.75 -6.73
N ARG A 64 -1.47 -0.66 -7.03
CA ARG A 64 -0.20 -0.68 -7.75
C ARG A 64 0.89 -0.27 -6.78
N ILE A 65 1.88 -1.13 -6.59
CA ILE A 65 3.03 -0.85 -5.73
C ILE A 65 4.06 -0.06 -6.56
N PRO A 66 4.63 1.05 -6.04
CA PRO A 66 5.65 1.79 -6.76
C PRO A 66 6.89 0.92 -6.99
N ILE A 67 7.54 1.08 -8.13
CA ILE A 67 8.86 0.49 -8.38
C ILE A 67 9.87 1.31 -7.58
N LEU A 68 10.68 0.71 -6.72
CA LEU A 68 11.64 1.38 -5.85
C LEU A 68 13.07 1.05 -6.25
N ASN A 69 13.96 2.04 -6.17
CA ASN A 69 15.39 1.81 -6.22
C ASN A 69 15.95 1.53 -4.80
N LYS A 70 17.24 1.18 -4.72
CA LYS A 70 17.88 0.83 -3.44
C LYS A 70 17.83 1.97 -2.42
N ASP A 71 18.09 3.20 -2.84
CA ASP A 71 18.12 4.35 -1.93
C ASP A 71 16.71 4.67 -1.38
N GLU A 72 15.68 4.51 -2.20
CA GLU A 72 14.28 4.66 -1.79
C GLU A 72 13.85 3.57 -0.80
N ILE A 73 14.31 2.33 -0.99
CA ILE A 73 14.09 1.22 -0.05
C ILE A 73 14.75 1.51 1.30
N GLU A 74 16.04 1.89 1.30
CA GLU A 74 16.76 2.23 2.53
C GLU A 74 16.11 3.41 3.24
N LYS A 75 15.68 4.44 2.50
CA LYS A 75 14.96 5.57 3.06
C LYS A 75 13.66 5.11 3.74
N LEU A 76 12.83 4.32 3.06
CA LEU A 76 11.60 3.77 3.67
C LEU A 76 11.91 2.95 4.92
N ARG A 77 13.00 2.18 4.93
CA ARG A 77 13.41 1.40 6.10
C ARG A 77 13.76 2.29 7.30
N MET A 78 14.45 3.40 7.07
CA MET A 78 14.86 4.34 8.13
C MET A 78 13.70 5.19 8.68
N LEU A 79 12.66 5.44 7.88
CA LEU A 79 11.50 6.20 8.33
C LEU A 79 10.69 5.42 9.38
N SER A 80 10.32 6.11 10.45
CA SER A 80 9.54 5.56 11.57
C SER A 80 8.30 6.38 11.90
N LYS A 81 8.29 7.69 11.61
CA LYS A 81 7.11 8.53 11.81
C LYS A 81 6.13 8.35 10.67
N LYS A 82 4.84 8.22 11.02
CA LYS A 82 3.78 7.98 10.05
C LYS A 82 3.69 9.11 9.01
N GLU A 83 3.82 10.36 9.46
CA GLU A 83 3.70 11.54 8.61
C GLU A 83 4.80 11.55 7.55
N GLU A 84 6.04 11.27 7.94
CA GLU A 84 7.20 11.21 7.04
C GLU A 84 7.08 10.05 6.03
N ILE A 85 6.54 8.90 6.47
CA ILE A 85 6.25 7.76 5.59
C ILE A 85 5.17 8.14 4.58
N ASP A 86 4.07 8.74 5.04
CA ASP A 86 2.94 9.14 4.20
C ASP A 86 3.39 10.16 3.14
N GLU A 87 4.16 11.18 3.52
CA GLU A 87 4.74 12.15 2.60
C GLU A 87 5.68 11.50 1.58
N PHE A 88 6.54 10.58 2.01
CA PHE A 88 7.47 9.92 1.11
C PHE A 88 6.76 8.97 0.14
N VAL A 89 5.76 8.22 0.62
CA VAL A 89 4.95 7.34 -0.24
C VAL A 89 4.16 8.18 -1.24
N LEU A 90 3.58 9.32 -0.84
CA LEU A 90 2.94 10.24 -1.78
C LEU A 90 3.92 10.71 -2.87
N TRP A 91 5.13 11.14 -2.47
CA TRP A 91 6.17 11.51 -3.41
C TRP A 91 6.54 10.37 -4.38
N LEU A 92 6.56 9.10 -3.93
CA LEU A 92 6.81 7.96 -4.81
C LEU A 92 5.73 7.78 -5.88
N TYR A 93 4.46 8.04 -5.53
CA TYR A 93 3.33 7.97 -6.47
C TYR A 93 3.23 9.20 -7.40
N GLU A 94 3.63 10.38 -6.93
CA GLU A 94 3.58 11.63 -7.71
C GLU A 94 4.83 11.85 -8.58
N GLY A 95 6.02 11.62 -8.01
CA GLY A 95 7.33 11.98 -8.55
C GLY A 95 7.84 11.06 -9.65
N LYS A 96 7.26 9.86 -9.84
CA LYS A 96 7.61 8.96 -10.96
C LYS A 96 6.79 9.20 -12.23
N ARG A 97 5.95 10.25 -12.27
CA ARG A 97 5.14 10.63 -13.44
C ARG A 97 5.93 11.22 -14.62
N THR A 98 7.26 11.34 -14.56
CA THR A 98 8.11 11.86 -15.65
C THR A 98 9.00 10.77 -16.27
N GLY A 99 8.39 9.75 -16.88
CA GLY A 99 9.17 8.73 -17.60
C GLY A 99 8.34 7.61 -18.20
N LYS A 100 7.45 7.92 -19.15
CA LYS A 100 6.73 6.99 -20.06
C LYS A 100 6.41 5.60 -19.47
N VAL A 101 5.35 5.51 -18.68
CA VAL A 101 4.33 4.46 -18.87
C VAL A 101 2.97 5.12 -18.69
N PHE A 102 2.20 5.13 -19.78
CA PHE A 102 0.79 5.49 -19.79
C PHE A 102 0.05 4.55 -18.83
N VAL A 103 -0.50 5.10 -17.73
CA VAL A 103 -1.81 4.66 -17.26
C VAL A 103 -2.67 5.91 -17.26
N SER A 104 -3.22 6.19 -18.43
CA SER A 104 -4.50 6.87 -18.48
C SER A 104 -5.40 6.19 -17.47
N LYS A 105 -5.97 6.99 -16.56
CA LYS A 105 -6.96 6.66 -15.53
C LYS A 105 -6.40 6.30 -14.16
N LEU A 106 -6.15 7.37 -13.40
CA LEU A 106 -6.58 7.47 -11.99
C LEU A 106 -8.07 7.91 -11.90
N PHE A 107 -8.89 7.55 -12.91
CA PHE A 107 -10.35 7.62 -12.99
C PHE A 107 -10.91 6.55 -13.94
#